data_AF-A0A930R4M9-F1
#
_entry.id   AF-A0A930R4M9-F1
#
_cell.length_a   1.000
_cell.length_b   1.000
_cell.length_c   1.000
_cell.angle_alpha   90.00
_cell.angle_beta   90.00
_cell.angle_gamma   90.00
#
_symmetry.space_group_name_H-M   'P 1'
#
loop_
_entity.id
_entity.type
_entity.pdbx_description
1 polymer ?
#
loop_
_entity_poly.entity_id
_entity_poly.type
_entity_poly.pdbx_seq_one_letter_code
_entity_poly.pdbx_strand_id
1 'polypeptide(L)'
;PEPRKGTETLLGRLFSLGRVLFKNQNPARGRKLCVIGHPACNGAREFKNQNPALSLIDSYEYAAAGKIARRSALVPPEASLLFSHAERRSMLLTEEAKAVLREYEGKKLFPFTGKTEELVEYFLLMQIDQETGRLSNLMLRVIPFLYEFLRAYTAKNLTIPIRSLCEPRNGVRLLVRERLTAQEKELLAALDREFPYGYRDQPLSFYLLSLCCTYAGEAQRIRDAKLHTAVMVELESIADIRQLRNEAAHEIVNVTEDRFRQKVGMGYRKP
;
A
#
# COMPACT_ATOMS: atom_id res chain seq x y z
N PRO A 1 1.86 7.15 -26.42
CA PRO A 1 0.92 8.00 -25.64
C PRO A 1 1.63 8.56 -24.41
N GLU A 2 2.00 9.84 -24.45
CA GLU A 2 2.60 10.54 -23.30
C GLU A 2 1.57 10.68 -22.16
N PRO A 3 1.95 10.45 -20.89
CA PRO A 3 1.06 10.71 -19.76
C PRO A 3 0.91 12.23 -19.59
N ARG A 4 -0.34 12.71 -19.48
CA ARG A 4 -0.65 14.13 -19.27
C ARG A 4 -0.18 14.58 -17.88
N LYS A 5 0.45 15.76 -17.81
CA LYS A 5 1.05 16.42 -16.62
C LYS A 5 0.21 16.49 -15.34
N GLY A 6 -1.10 16.19 -15.39
CA GLY A 6 -1.99 16.15 -14.21
C GLY A 6 -1.85 14.89 -13.35
N THR A 7 -1.55 13.73 -13.95
CA THR A 7 -1.52 12.43 -13.25
C THR A 7 -0.30 12.30 -12.32
N GLU A 8 0.82 12.94 -12.68
CA GLU A 8 2.05 12.97 -11.87
C GLU A 8 1.89 13.81 -10.60
N THR A 9 1.05 14.84 -10.64
CA THR A 9 0.84 15.77 -9.51
C THR A 9 0.00 15.15 -8.40
N LEU A 10 -0.99 14.33 -8.76
CA LEU A 10 -1.87 13.58 -7.85
C LEU A 10 -1.13 12.41 -7.16
N LEU A 11 -0.41 11.61 -7.95
CA LEU A 11 0.45 10.54 -7.42
C LEU A 11 1.62 11.11 -6.61
N GLY A 12 2.15 12.29 -6.95
CA GLY A 12 3.19 12.95 -6.17
C GLY A 12 2.75 13.33 -4.75
N ARG A 13 1.48 13.69 -4.54
CA ARG A 13 0.95 14.14 -3.24
C ARG A 13 0.67 12.97 -2.28
N LEU A 14 -0.01 11.92 -2.76
CA LEU A 14 -0.29 10.66 -2.04
C LEU A 14 0.95 10.04 -1.36
N PHE A 15 2.13 10.24 -1.95
CA PHE A 15 3.39 9.63 -1.50
C PHE A 15 4.38 10.62 -0.87
N SER A 16 4.03 11.91 -0.81
CA SER A 16 4.87 12.94 -0.16
C SER A 16 5.03 12.70 1.35
N LEU A 17 4.02 12.12 2.01
CA LEU A 17 4.11 11.67 3.41
C LEU A 17 5.01 10.43 3.61
N GLY A 18 5.05 9.51 2.63
CA GLY A 18 5.86 8.29 2.70
C GLY A 18 7.37 8.53 2.54
N ARG A 19 7.76 9.63 1.86
CA ARG A 19 9.17 9.94 1.56
C ARG A 19 10.02 10.31 2.78
N VAL A 20 9.42 10.84 3.85
CA VAL A 20 10.14 11.29 5.05
C VAL A 20 10.38 10.14 6.04
N LEU A 21 9.44 9.19 6.14
CA LEU A 21 9.53 8.06 7.09
C LEU A 21 10.32 6.84 6.57
N PHE A 22 10.37 6.60 5.25
CA PHE A 22 10.81 5.31 4.71
C PHE A 22 12.13 5.27 3.94
N LYS A 23 12.77 6.43 3.68
CA LYS A 23 14.14 6.45 3.10
C LYS A 23 15.18 5.67 3.92
N ASN A 24 14.84 5.26 5.15
CA ASN A 24 15.75 4.67 6.13
C ASN A 24 15.45 3.19 6.49
N GLN A 25 14.50 2.53 5.82
CA GLN A 25 14.06 1.16 6.18
C GLN A 25 14.51 0.05 5.21
N ASN A 26 15.14 0.39 4.09
CA ASN A 26 15.79 -0.59 3.23
C ASN A 26 17.32 -0.45 3.39
N PRO A 27 18.00 -1.35 4.13
CA PRO A 27 19.44 -1.28 4.33
C PRO A 27 20.22 -1.30 3.02
N ALA A 28 19.70 -1.96 1.98
CA ALA A 28 20.31 -1.98 0.65
C ALA A 28 20.39 -0.58 0.00
N ARG A 29 19.53 0.36 0.44
CA ARG A 29 19.42 1.73 -0.10
C ARG A 29 20.19 2.77 0.73
N GLY A 30 20.74 2.40 1.90
CA GLY A 30 21.17 3.35 2.93
C GLY A 30 22.62 3.22 3.39
N ARG A 31 23.57 3.84 2.66
CA ARG A 31 24.49 4.90 3.15
C ARG A 31 25.52 5.28 2.07
N LYS A 32 25.78 6.59 1.95
CA LYS A 32 26.94 7.15 1.25
C LYS A 32 28.21 6.59 1.91
N LEU A 33 28.91 5.70 1.23
CA LEU A 33 30.31 5.40 1.54
C LEU A 33 31.14 6.66 1.22
N CYS A 34 32.06 6.99 2.12
CA CYS A 34 33.01 8.10 2.13
C CYS A 34 32.55 9.44 2.78
N VAL A 35 33.15 9.73 3.94
CA VAL A 35 33.28 11.07 4.51
C VAL A 35 34.25 11.87 3.63
N ILE A 36 33.83 13.04 3.16
CA ILE A 36 34.58 13.87 2.20
C ILE A 36 35.89 14.33 2.86
N GLY A 37 37.04 13.93 2.31
CA GLY A 37 38.38 14.42 2.70
C GLY A 37 39.51 13.38 2.72
N HIS A 38 39.22 12.08 2.64
CA HIS A 38 40.26 11.04 2.70
C HIS A 38 40.72 10.60 1.29
N PRO A 39 42.03 10.39 1.02
CA PRO A 39 42.54 9.97 -0.30
C PRO A 39 41.96 8.64 -0.84
N ALA A 40 41.25 7.86 -0.02
CA ALA A 40 40.48 6.68 -0.45
C ALA A 40 39.17 7.02 -1.21
N CYS A 41 38.72 8.28 -1.19
CA CYS A 41 37.46 8.68 -1.84
C CYS A 41 37.55 8.85 -3.36
N ASN A 42 38.75 8.94 -3.95
CA ASN A 42 38.89 8.92 -5.42
C ASN A 42 38.55 7.53 -5.98
N GLY A 43 38.96 6.44 -5.30
CA GLY A 43 38.58 5.08 -5.67
C GLY A 43 37.10 4.75 -5.44
N ALA A 44 36.43 5.37 -4.45
CA ALA A 44 35.01 5.16 -4.18
C ALA A 44 34.08 5.74 -5.27
N ARG A 45 34.49 6.84 -5.93
CA ARG A 45 33.78 7.40 -7.10
C ARG A 45 33.89 6.48 -8.32
N GLU A 46 35.06 5.87 -8.53
CA GLU A 46 35.27 4.88 -9.59
C GLU A 46 34.50 3.58 -9.30
N PHE A 47 34.48 3.10 -8.05
CA PHE A 47 33.71 1.91 -7.64
C PHE A 47 32.20 2.07 -7.84
N LYS A 48 31.66 3.26 -7.56
CA LYS A 48 30.23 3.57 -7.72
C LYS A 48 29.79 3.58 -9.18
N ASN A 49 30.71 3.96 -10.08
CA ASN A 49 30.48 3.98 -11.53
C ASN A 49 30.72 2.60 -12.19
N GLN A 50 31.26 1.62 -11.46
CA GLN A 50 31.68 0.32 -12.03
C GLN A 50 30.96 -0.90 -11.45
N ASN A 51 30.06 -0.77 -10.47
CA ASN A 51 29.34 -1.93 -9.91
C ASN A 51 27.87 -1.99 -10.39
N PRO A 52 27.54 -2.82 -11.41
CA PRO A 52 26.18 -2.96 -11.94
C PRO A 52 25.13 -3.36 -10.89
N ALA A 53 25.55 -3.93 -9.76
CA ALA A 53 24.63 -4.27 -8.69
C ALA A 53 24.01 -3.02 -8.05
N LEU A 54 24.73 -1.89 -7.97
CA LEU A 54 24.21 -0.65 -7.36
C LEU A 54 23.11 -0.02 -8.22
N SER A 55 23.29 0.04 -9.54
CA SER A 55 22.25 0.53 -10.45
C SER A 55 20.98 -0.33 -10.38
N LEU A 56 21.13 -1.65 -10.19
CA LEU A 56 20.00 -2.56 -10.04
C LEU A 56 19.29 -2.41 -8.69
N ILE A 57 20.02 -2.08 -7.62
CA ILE A 57 19.40 -1.72 -6.34
C ILE A 57 18.58 -0.43 -6.50
N ASP A 58 19.14 0.58 -7.17
CA ASP A 58 18.47 1.86 -7.40
C ASP A 58 17.20 1.69 -8.26
N SER A 59 17.18 0.69 -9.15
CA SER A 59 16.00 0.33 -9.94
C SER A 59 15.12 -0.75 -9.31
N TYR A 60 15.36 -1.15 -8.05
CA TYR A 60 14.60 -2.18 -7.32
C TYR A 60 14.66 -3.60 -7.93
N GLU A 61 15.65 -3.89 -8.76
CA GLU A 61 15.86 -5.17 -9.42
C GLU A 61 16.73 -6.11 -8.55
N TYR A 62 16.24 -6.44 -7.36
CA TYR A 62 17.01 -7.15 -6.33
C TYR A 62 17.46 -8.55 -6.73
N ALA A 63 16.63 -9.27 -7.51
CA ALA A 63 16.98 -10.60 -8.02
C ALA A 63 18.19 -10.53 -8.97
N ALA A 64 18.22 -9.53 -9.86
CA ALA A 64 19.35 -9.30 -10.76
C ALA A 64 20.58 -8.80 -9.99
N ALA A 65 20.40 -7.86 -9.06
CA ALA A 65 21.48 -7.35 -8.21
C ALA A 65 22.16 -8.47 -7.42
N GLY A 66 21.37 -9.37 -6.82
CA GLY A 66 21.86 -10.53 -6.08
C GLY A 66 22.64 -11.52 -6.95
N LYS A 67 22.22 -11.75 -8.20
CA LYS A 67 22.94 -12.62 -9.15
C LYS A 67 24.32 -12.07 -9.51
N ILE A 68 24.43 -10.75 -9.70
CA ILE A 68 25.70 -10.08 -10.00
C ILE A 68 26.59 -10.06 -8.76
N ALA A 69 26.04 -9.70 -7.61
CA ALA A 69 26.74 -9.62 -6.34
C ALA A 69 27.44 -10.93 -5.96
N ARG A 70 26.74 -12.08 -6.08
CA ARG A 70 27.30 -13.41 -5.76
C ARG A 70 28.50 -13.84 -6.61
N ARG A 71 28.69 -13.23 -7.78
CA ARG A 71 29.81 -13.53 -8.69
C ARG A 71 31.05 -12.68 -8.40
N SER A 72 30.93 -11.67 -7.53
CA SER A 72 32.02 -10.77 -7.20
C SER A 72 32.62 -11.13 -5.84
N ALA A 73 33.93 -11.39 -5.82
CA ALA A 73 34.68 -11.61 -4.58
C ALA A 73 34.77 -10.35 -3.69
N LEU A 74 34.40 -9.17 -4.23
CA LEU A 74 34.43 -7.89 -3.52
C LEU A 74 33.17 -7.63 -2.70
N VAL A 75 32.11 -8.40 -2.91
CA VAL A 75 30.85 -8.23 -2.19
C VAL A 75 30.85 -9.12 -0.96
N PRO A 76 30.67 -8.55 0.24
CA PRO A 76 30.68 -9.34 1.48
C PRO A 76 29.52 -10.36 1.49
N PRO A 77 29.71 -11.56 2.06
CA PRO A 77 28.67 -12.58 2.14
C PRO A 77 27.37 -12.08 2.78
N GLU A 78 27.45 -11.17 3.75
CA GLU A 78 26.31 -10.57 4.44
C GLU A 78 25.40 -9.77 3.48
N ALA A 79 25.97 -9.17 2.43
CA ALA A 79 25.18 -8.48 1.41
C ALA A 79 24.28 -9.45 0.62
N SER A 80 24.71 -10.71 0.45
CA SER A 80 23.88 -11.73 -0.20
C SER A 80 22.59 -12.03 0.59
N LEU A 81 22.62 -11.93 1.92
CA LEU A 81 21.43 -12.06 2.76
C LEU A 81 20.48 -10.87 2.54
N LEU A 82 21.02 -9.65 2.45
CA LEU A 82 20.23 -8.45 2.17
C LEU A 82 19.55 -8.50 0.81
N PHE A 83 20.25 -8.94 -0.24
CA PHE A 83 19.64 -9.14 -1.57
C PHE A 83 18.53 -10.19 -1.54
N SER A 84 18.79 -11.32 -0.90
CA SER A 84 17.85 -12.43 -0.76
C SER A 84 16.58 -12.03 0.02
N HIS A 85 16.75 -11.20 1.05
CA HIS A 85 15.65 -10.60 1.81
C HIS A 85 14.86 -9.60 0.96
N ALA A 86 15.54 -8.65 0.31
CA ALA A 86 14.91 -7.60 -0.50
C ALA A 86 14.15 -8.17 -1.72
N GLU A 87 14.69 -9.21 -2.36
CA GLU A 87 14.03 -9.96 -3.44
C GLU A 87 12.68 -10.52 -2.97
N ARG A 88 12.67 -11.34 -1.91
CA ARG A 88 11.43 -11.93 -1.36
C ARG A 88 10.43 -10.87 -0.94
N ARG A 89 10.90 -9.81 -0.29
CA ARG A 89 10.05 -8.70 0.16
C ARG A 89 9.42 -7.96 -1.03
N SER A 90 10.17 -7.75 -2.12
CA SER A 90 9.64 -7.15 -3.36
C SER A 90 8.59 -8.02 -4.08
N MET A 91 8.56 -9.32 -3.76
CA MET A 91 7.55 -10.27 -4.25
C MET A 91 6.37 -10.46 -3.28
N LEU A 92 6.32 -9.71 -2.17
CA LEU A 92 5.38 -9.89 -1.04
C LEU A 92 5.47 -11.26 -0.36
N LEU A 93 6.62 -11.94 -0.45
CA LEU A 93 6.91 -13.17 0.27
C LEU A 93 7.40 -12.84 1.69
N THR A 94 6.55 -12.19 2.48
CA THR A 94 6.90 -11.57 3.77
C THR A 94 7.47 -12.58 4.77
N GLU A 95 6.83 -13.74 4.93
CA GLU A 95 7.31 -14.76 5.87
C GLU A 95 8.65 -15.37 5.44
N GLU A 96 8.85 -15.56 4.13
CA GLU A 96 10.13 -16.03 3.60
C GLU A 96 11.22 -14.97 3.77
N ALA A 97 10.90 -13.68 3.56
CA ALA A 97 11.83 -12.58 3.79
C ALA A 97 12.25 -12.47 5.26
N LYS A 98 11.31 -12.70 6.20
CA LYS A 98 11.59 -12.79 7.64
C LYS A 98 12.45 -14.00 7.98
N ALA A 99 12.26 -15.14 7.31
CA ALA A 99 13.08 -16.33 7.51
C ALA A 99 14.54 -16.09 7.08
N VAL A 100 14.77 -15.24 6.07
CA VAL A 100 16.11 -14.82 5.67
C VAL A 100 16.72 -13.84 6.67
N LEU A 101 15.99 -12.76 7.02
CA LEU A 101 16.52 -11.70 7.89
C LEU A 101 15.37 -10.93 8.55
N ARG A 102 15.37 -10.87 9.89
CA ARG A 102 14.36 -10.10 10.67
C ARG A 102 14.88 -8.76 11.17
N GLU A 103 16.19 -8.72 11.43
CA GLU A 103 16.87 -7.59 12.01
C GLU A 103 18.22 -7.42 11.34
N TYR A 104 18.62 -6.17 11.14
CA TYR A 104 19.93 -5.84 10.59
C TYR A 104 20.47 -4.63 11.34
N GLU A 105 21.67 -4.76 11.93
CA GLU A 105 22.32 -3.68 12.70
C GLU A 105 21.42 -3.05 13.78
N GLY A 106 20.74 -3.87 14.60
CA GLY A 106 19.84 -3.38 15.65
C GLY A 106 18.49 -2.87 15.16
N LYS A 107 18.21 -2.91 13.85
CA LYS A 107 16.97 -2.41 13.24
C LYS A 107 16.06 -3.54 12.81
N LYS A 108 14.84 -3.57 13.35
CA LYS A 108 13.78 -4.46 12.89
C LYS A 108 13.37 -4.08 11.46
N LEU A 109 13.47 -5.05 10.55
CA LEU A 109 13.10 -4.86 9.14
C LEU A 109 11.57 -4.92 8.92
N PHE A 110 10.87 -5.57 9.86
CA PHE A 110 9.42 -5.62 9.96
C PHE A 110 8.98 -5.09 11.35
N PRO A 111 8.74 -3.78 11.48
CA PRO A 111 8.42 -3.17 12.78
C PRO A 111 6.95 -3.32 13.19
N PHE A 112 6.08 -3.74 12.27
CA PHE A 112 4.65 -3.91 12.51
C PHE A 112 4.27 -5.39 12.52
N THR A 113 3.05 -5.72 12.97
CA THR A 113 2.53 -7.09 12.96
C THR A 113 1.09 -7.14 12.45
N GLY A 114 0.67 -8.32 11.99
CA GLY A 114 -0.69 -8.59 11.53
C GLY A 114 -1.12 -7.68 10.39
N LYS A 115 -2.37 -7.18 10.45
CA LYS A 115 -2.95 -6.42 9.33
C LYS A 115 -2.21 -5.11 9.01
N THR A 116 -1.60 -4.48 10.01
CA THR A 116 -0.81 -3.26 9.79
C THR A 116 0.47 -3.58 8.99
N GLU A 117 1.13 -4.71 9.28
CA GLU A 117 2.28 -5.16 8.50
C GLU A 117 1.91 -5.44 7.04
N GLU A 118 0.83 -6.20 6.80
CA GLU A 118 0.34 -6.48 5.44
C GLU A 118 0.10 -5.20 4.62
N LEU A 119 -0.56 -4.20 5.23
CA LEU A 119 -0.84 -2.92 4.57
C LEU A 119 0.44 -2.14 4.27
N VAL A 120 1.38 -2.11 5.22
CA VAL A 120 2.66 -1.41 5.03
C VAL A 120 3.50 -2.08 3.95
N GLU A 121 3.62 -3.40 3.94
CA GLU A 121 4.37 -4.13 2.90
C GLU A 121 3.76 -3.93 1.52
N TYR A 122 2.44 -3.95 1.41
CA TYR A 122 1.76 -3.69 0.15
C TYR A 122 1.95 -2.24 -0.33
N PHE A 123 1.90 -1.28 0.60
CA PHE A 123 2.17 0.13 0.30
C PHE A 123 3.61 0.34 -0.19
N LEU A 124 4.58 -0.32 0.43
CA LEU A 124 5.98 -0.26 -0.01
C LEU A 124 6.14 -0.78 -1.43
N LEU A 125 5.45 -1.87 -1.81
CA LEU A 125 5.45 -2.34 -3.18
C LEU A 125 4.84 -1.32 -4.16
N MET A 126 3.75 -0.65 -3.77
CA MET A 126 3.18 0.43 -4.56
C MET A 126 4.16 1.60 -4.74
N GLN A 127 4.95 1.94 -3.72
CA GLN A 127 6.02 2.94 -3.84
C GLN A 127 7.08 2.51 -4.86
N ILE A 128 7.45 1.21 -4.89
CA ILE A 128 8.36 0.70 -5.92
C ILE A 128 7.75 0.88 -7.32
N ASP A 129 6.48 0.52 -7.51
CA ASP A 129 5.80 0.67 -8.81
C ASP A 129 5.72 2.14 -9.25
N GLN A 130 5.54 3.07 -8.32
CA GLN A 130 5.61 4.50 -8.60
C GLN A 130 7.03 4.96 -8.97
N GLU A 131 8.03 4.63 -8.16
CA GLU A 131 9.42 5.06 -8.37
C GLU A 131 10.03 4.48 -9.65
N THR A 132 9.58 3.29 -10.07
CA THR A 132 10.02 2.63 -11.31
C THR A 132 9.17 3.01 -12.54
N GLY A 133 8.17 3.87 -12.40
CA GLY A 133 7.29 4.28 -13.50
C GLY A 133 6.35 3.18 -14.01
N ARG A 134 6.15 2.09 -13.25
CA ARG A 134 5.22 1.01 -13.58
C ARG A 134 3.77 1.40 -13.27
N LEU A 135 3.30 2.46 -13.92
CA LEU A 135 2.00 3.10 -13.67
C LEU A 135 0.82 2.13 -13.81
N SER A 136 0.84 1.22 -14.79
CA SER A 136 -0.20 0.21 -14.96
C SER A 136 -0.32 -0.72 -13.74
N ASN A 137 0.82 -1.14 -13.17
CA ASN A 137 0.81 -1.95 -11.94
C ASN A 137 0.29 -1.13 -10.76
N LEU A 138 0.72 0.13 -10.64
CA LEU A 138 0.26 1.02 -9.58
C LEU A 138 -1.27 1.19 -9.63
N MET A 139 -1.84 1.47 -10.81
CA MET A 139 -3.29 1.64 -11.00
C MET A 139 -4.10 0.42 -10.55
N LEU A 140 -3.57 -0.80 -10.77
CA LEU A 140 -4.21 -2.04 -10.33
C LEU A 140 -4.19 -2.22 -8.82
N ARG A 141 -3.17 -1.69 -8.14
CA ARG A 141 -2.94 -1.91 -6.71
C ARG A 141 -3.60 -0.87 -5.82
N VAL A 142 -3.74 0.37 -6.29
CA VAL A 142 -4.24 1.50 -5.49
C VAL A 142 -5.60 1.20 -4.86
N ILE A 143 -6.51 0.58 -5.61
CA ILE A 143 -7.90 0.45 -5.19
C ILE A 143 -8.11 -0.68 -4.17
N PRO A 144 -7.57 -1.89 -4.38
CA PRO A 144 -7.53 -2.90 -3.34
C PRO A 144 -6.85 -2.39 -2.06
N PHE A 145 -5.75 -1.63 -2.19
CA PHE A 145 -5.08 -1.03 -1.03
C PHE A 145 -5.98 -0.06 -0.28
N LEU A 146 -6.59 0.91 -0.98
CA LEU A 146 -7.45 1.92 -0.37
C LEU A 146 -8.69 1.29 0.29
N TYR A 147 -9.26 0.26 -0.33
CA TYR A 147 -10.34 -0.51 0.29
C TYR A 147 -9.90 -1.16 1.60
N GLU A 148 -8.77 -1.89 1.62
CA GLU A 148 -8.28 -2.56 2.82
C GLU A 148 -7.85 -1.56 3.90
N PHE A 149 -7.24 -0.45 3.51
CA PHE A 149 -6.87 0.66 4.38
C PHE A 149 -8.11 1.24 5.06
N LEU A 150 -9.12 1.64 4.29
CA LEU A 150 -10.36 2.18 4.85
C LEU A 150 -11.12 1.15 5.67
N ARG A 151 -11.11 -0.13 5.30
CA ARG A 151 -11.76 -1.17 6.10
C ARG A 151 -11.07 -1.33 7.47
N ALA A 152 -9.75 -1.32 7.52
CA ALA A 152 -9.00 -1.37 8.77
C ALA A 152 -9.19 -0.10 9.61
N TYR A 153 -9.20 1.06 8.94
CA TYR A 153 -9.43 2.36 9.55
C TYR A 153 -10.83 2.45 10.16
N THR A 154 -11.88 2.13 9.41
CA THR A 154 -13.28 2.19 9.88
C THR A 154 -13.52 1.28 11.07
N ALA A 155 -12.99 0.06 11.06
CA ALA A 155 -13.09 -0.85 12.21
C ALA A 155 -12.42 -0.30 13.49
N LYS A 156 -11.36 0.51 13.34
CA LYS A 156 -10.59 1.06 14.47
C LYS A 156 -11.07 2.43 14.93
N ASN A 157 -11.49 3.30 14.02
CA ASN A 157 -11.74 4.71 14.32
C ASN A 157 -13.21 5.10 14.33
N LEU A 158 -14.08 4.41 13.59
CA LEU A 158 -15.51 4.73 13.60
C LEU A 158 -16.19 4.02 14.77
N THR A 159 -17.18 4.68 15.36
CA THR A 159 -18.08 4.05 16.35
C THR A 159 -19.25 3.34 15.67
N ILE A 160 -19.43 3.55 14.36
CA ILE A 160 -20.44 2.87 13.54
C ILE A 160 -20.03 1.40 13.37
N PRO A 161 -20.91 0.42 13.69
CA PRO A 161 -20.55 -0.99 13.62
C PRO A 161 -20.65 -1.54 12.19
N ILE A 162 -19.88 -1.00 11.24
CA ILE A 162 -19.96 -1.34 9.79
C ILE A 162 -19.99 -2.85 9.54
N ARG A 163 -19.23 -3.64 10.31
CA ARG A 163 -19.22 -5.11 10.18
C ARG A 163 -20.57 -5.76 10.51
N SER A 164 -21.31 -5.26 11.51
CA SER A 164 -22.63 -5.81 11.86
C SER A 164 -23.69 -5.47 10.83
N LEU A 165 -23.50 -4.39 10.07
CA LEU A 165 -24.40 -3.94 9.01
C LEU A 165 -24.23 -4.74 7.71
N CYS A 166 -23.22 -5.60 7.63
CA CYS A 166 -22.91 -6.39 6.44
C CYS A 166 -23.35 -7.85 6.51
N GLU A 167 -23.68 -8.42 5.36
CA GLU A 167 -23.99 -9.85 5.18
C GLU A 167 -23.10 -10.50 4.12
N PRO A 168 -22.61 -11.73 4.35
CA PRO A 168 -21.96 -12.50 3.31
C PRO A 168 -23.02 -13.02 2.32
N ARG A 169 -22.90 -12.67 1.03
CA ARG A 169 -23.65 -13.28 -0.08
C ARG A 169 -22.66 -13.61 -1.21
N ASN A 170 -22.67 -14.86 -1.67
CA ASN A 170 -21.79 -15.35 -2.75
C ASN A 170 -20.29 -15.01 -2.58
N GLY A 171 -19.77 -15.09 -1.35
CA GLY A 171 -18.35 -14.78 -1.06
C GLY A 171 -18.00 -13.28 -0.97
N VAL A 172 -19.00 -12.40 -1.10
CA VAL A 172 -18.86 -10.94 -0.99
C VAL A 172 -19.63 -10.45 0.23
N ARG A 173 -19.09 -9.46 0.96
CA ARG A 173 -19.81 -8.80 2.06
C ARG A 173 -20.59 -7.61 1.50
N LEU A 174 -21.91 -7.67 1.59
CA LEU A 174 -22.79 -6.59 1.17
C LEU A 174 -23.20 -5.78 2.39
N LEU A 175 -23.22 -4.46 2.26
CA LEU A 175 -23.85 -3.58 3.24
C LEU A 175 -25.36 -3.62 3.00
N VAL A 176 -26.13 -4.08 3.98
CA VAL A 176 -27.54 -4.44 3.78
C VAL A 176 -28.46 -3.34 4.28
N ARG A 177 -29.40 -2.92 3.43
CA ARG A 177 -30.38 -1.87 3.72
C ARG A 177 -31.21 -2.21 4.94
N GLU A 178 -31.69 -3.44 5.06
CA GLU A 178 -32.50 -3.88 6.21
C GLU A 178 -31.76 -3.68 7.54
N ARG A 179 -30.46 -4.02 7.60
CA ARG A 179 -29.64 -3.83 8.81
C ARG A 179 -29.38 -2.36 9.10
N LEU A 180 -29.18 -1.56 8.06
CA LEU A 180 -29.10 -0.10 8.19
C LEU A 180 -30.42 0.48 8.74
N THR A 181 -31.57 0.05 8.25
CA THR A 181 -32.88 0.47 8.77
C THR A 181 -33.07 0.10 10.24
N ALA A 182 -32.57 -1.06 10.66
CA ALA A 182 -32.72 -1.54 12.03
C ALA A 182 -31.77 -0.87 13.03
N GLN A 183 -30.51 -0.64 12.64
CA GLN A 183 -29.44 -0.26 13.57
C GLN A 183 -28.93 1.18 13.36
N GLU A 184 -29.04 1.73 12.16
CA GLU A 184 -28.29 2.90 11.71
C GLU A 184 -29.11 3.74 10.70
N LYS A 185 -30.29 4.23 11.13
CA LYS A 185 -31.28 4.91 10.27
C LYS A 185 -30.76 6.23 9.69
N GLU A 186 -30.00 6.98 10.47
CA GLU A 186 -29.43 8.26 10.05
C GLU A 186 -28.33 8.06 9.01
N LEU A 187 -27.52 6.99 9.14
CA LEU A 187 -26.57 6.58 8.12
C LEU A 187 -27.31 6.14 6.85
N LEU A 188 -28.42 5.39 6.98
CA LEU A 188 -29.24 5.04 5.81
C LEU A 188 -29.75 6.29 5.10
N ALA A 189 -30.25 7.28 5.84
CA ALA A 189 -30.74 8.53 5.28
C ALA A 189 -29.63 9.34 4.60
N ALA A 190 -28.41 9.33 5.15
CA ALA A 190 -27.25 9.94 4.50
C ALA A 190 -26.91 9.21 3.20
N LEU A 191 -26.89 7.87 3.20
CA LEU A 191 -26.65 7.09 2.00
C LEU A 191 -27.77 7.31 0.95
N ASP A 192 -29.04 7.35 1.35
CA ASP A 192 -30.17 7.58 0.45
C ASP A 192 -30.07 8.91 -0.30
N ARG A 193 -29.45 9.95 0.30
CA ARG A 193 -29.20 11.24 -0.37
C ARG A 193 -28.11 11.17 -1.44
N GLU A 194 -27.14 10.27 -1.30
CA GLU A 194 -26.01 10.09 -2.23
C GLU A 194 -26.38 9.27 -3.47
N PHE A 195 -27.47 8.50 -3.42
CA PHE A 195 -27.91 7.64 -4.53
C PHE A 195 -29.22 8.16 -5.15
N PRO A 196 -29.27 8.45 -6.47
CA PRO A 196 -30.46 9.03 -7.12
C PRO A 196 -31.77 8.23 -6.95
N TYR A 197 -31.68 6.92 -6.72
CA TYR A 197 -32.82 6.03 -6.53
C TYR A 197 -32.87 5.41 -5.12
N GLY A 198 -32.21 6.07 -4.16
CA GLY A 198 -31.96 5.53 -2.82
C GLY A 198 -30.90 4.43 -2.80
N TYR A 199 -30.39 4.18 -1.60
CA TYR A 199 -29.42 3.14 -1.32
C TYR A 199 -30.05 1.74 -1.51
N ARG A 200 -29.34 0.85 -2.21
CA ARG A 200 -29.69 -0.57 -2.35
C ARG A 200 -28.55 -1.42 -1.80
N ASP A 201 -28.86 -2.65 -1.42
CA ASP A 201 -27.86 -3.64 -1.02
C ASP A 201 -26.75 -3.73 -2.07
N GLN A 202 -25.50 -3.51 -1.65
CA GLN A 202 -24.36 -3.53 -2.55
C GLN A 202 -23.08 -3.97 -1.83
N PRO A 203 -22.10 -4.53 -2.57
CA PRO A 203 -20.80 -4.91 -2.02
C PRO A 203 -20.13 -3.75 -1.29
N LEU A 204 -19.52 -4.04 -0.14
CA LEU A 204 -18.69 -3.07 0.55
C LEU A 204 -17.51 -2.69 -0.35
N SER A 205 -17.48 -1.43 -0.75
CA SER A 205 -16.46 -0.87 -1.65
C SER A 205 -15.71 0.26 -0.97
N PHE A 206 -14.57 0.66 -1.54
CA PHE A 206 -13.86 1.88 -1.13
C PHE A 206 -14.80 3.09 -1.07
N TYR A 207 -15.70 3.24 -2.06
CA TYR A 207 -16.63 4.36 -2.12
C TYR A 207 -17.65 4.35 -0.97
N LEU A 208 -18.23 3.19 -0.67
CA LEU A 208 -19.17 3.11 0.46
C LEU A 208 -18.46 3.36 1.79
N LEU A 209 -17.24 2.86 1.95
CA LEU A 209 -16.45 3.13 3.13
C LEU A 209 -16.11 4.62 3.25
N SER A 210 -15.83 5.32 2.16
CA SER A 210 -15.60 6.77 2.19
C SER A 210 -16.87 7.53 2.57
N LEU A 211 -18.04 7.15 2.04
CA LEU A 211 -19.31 7.76 2.45
C LEU A 211 -19.60 7.54 3.94
N CYS A 212 -19.36 6.32 4.45
CA CYS A 212 -19.47 6.04 5.88
C CYS A 212 -18.49 6.86 6.72
N CYS A 213 -17.29 7.16 6.21
CA CYS A 213 -16.33 8.03 6.89
C CYS A 213 -16.83 9.48 6.93
N THR A 214 -17.29 10.02 5.79
CA THR A 214 -17.86 11.38 5.73
C THR A 214 -18.99 11.54 6.73
N TYR A 215 -19.98 10.63 6.69
CA TYR A 215 -21.09 10.64 7.64
C TYR A 215 -20.60 10.53 9.10
N ALA A 216 -19.64 9.65 9.39
CA ALA A 216 -19.13 9.51 10.75
C ALA A 216 -18.46 10.80 11.26
N GLY A 217 -17.78 11.55 10.40
CA GLY A 217 -17.23 12.86 10.73
C GLY A 217 -18.31 13.88 11.09
N GLU A 218 -19.31 14.02 10.22
CA GLU A 218 -20.45 14.93 10.41
C GLU A 218 -21.27 14.60 11.67
N ALA A 219 -21.51 13.31 11.91
CA ALA A 219 -22.25 12.82 13.05
C ALA A 219 -21.39 12.70 14.33
N GLN A 220 -20.12 13.11 14.30
CA GLN A 220 -19.15 13.00 15.41
C GLN A 220 -18.99 11.57 15.96
N ARG A 221 -19.12 10.57 15.09
CA ARG A 221 -19.04 9.12 15.39
C ARG A 221 -17.65 8.54 15.15
N ILE A 222 -16.66 9.28 15.65
CA ILE A 222 -15.23 9.02 15.47
C ILE A 222 -14.52 8.97 16.82
N ARG A 223 -13.53 8.08 16.96
CA ARG A 223 -12.73 7.94 18.19
C ARG A 223 -11.58 8.93 18.24
N ASP A 224 -10.86 9.08 17.13
CA ASP A 224 -9.77 10.03 16.97
C ASP A 224 -10.11 11.02 15.85
N ALA A 225 -10.43 12.25 16.25
CA ALA A 225 -10.79 13.33 15.34
C ALA A 225 -9.60 13.85 14.53
N LYS A 226 -8.39 13.92 15.12
CA LYS A 226 -7.19 14.39 14.41
C LYS A 226 -6.81 13.41 13.31
N LEU A 227 -6.81 12.11 13.62
CA LEU A 227 -6.60 11.06 12.63
C LEU A 227 -7.68 11.08 11.55
N HIS A 228 -8.95 11.28 11.93
CA HIS A 228 -10.04 11.36 10.98
C HIS A 228 -9.86 12.52 9.99
N THR A 229 -9.60 13.73 10.47
CA THR A 229 -9.32 14.87 9.60
C THR A 229 -8.16 14.60 8.65
N ALA A 230 -7.06 14.02 9.14
CA ALA A 230 -5.93 13.68 8.29
C ALA A 230 -6.31 12.67 7.19
N VAL A 231 -7.06 11.62 7.53
CA VAL A 231 -7.54 10.63 6.54
C VAL A 231 -8.48 11.27 5.53
N MET A 232 -9.41 12.13 5.95
CA MET A 232 -10.36 12.77 5.03
C MET A 232 -9.66 13.70 4.03
N VAL A 233 -8.66 14.48 4.47
CA VAL A 233 -7.83 15.32 3.59
C VAL A 233 -7.13 14.47 2.53
N GLU A 234 -6.57 13.32 2.91
CA GLU A 234 -5.94 12.41 1.95
C GLU A 234 -6.97 11.81 0.98
N LEU A 235 -8.16 11.45 1.44
CA LEU A 235 -9.23 10.92 0.57
C LEU A 235 -9.73 11.93 -0.46
N GLU A 236 -9.87 13.21 -0.08
CA GLU A 236 -10.22 14.29 -1.00
C GLU A 236 -9.18 14.41 -2.12
N SER A 237 -7.89 14.27 -1.78
CA SER A 237 -6.81 14.29 -2.76
C SER A 237 -6.84 13.12 -3.75
N ILE A 238 -7.64 12.08 -3.50
CA ILE A 238 -7.76 10.85 -4.28
C ILE A 238 -9.09 10.81 -5.05
N ALA A 239 -10.02 11.74 -4.81
CA ALA A 239 -11.32 11.77 -5.48
C ALA A 239 -11.20 11.75 -7.01
N ASP A 240 -10.20 12.43 -7.56
CA ASP A 240 -9.88 12.46 -9.00
C ASP A 240 -9.39 11.09 -9.53
N ILE A 241 -8.76 10.28 -8.68
CA ILE A 241 -8.31 8.92 -9.02
C ILE A 241 -9.50 8.00 -9.26
N ARG A 242 -10.67 8.26 -8.63
CA ARG A 242 -11.88 7.48 -8.90
C ARG A 242 -12.36 7.66 -10.33
N GLN A 243 -12.25 8.86 -10.88
CA GLN A 243 -12.58 9.15 -12.28
C GLN A 243 -11.57 8.46 -13.22
N LEU A 244 -10.27 8.62 -12.96
CA LEU A 244 -9.18 7.96 -13.71
C LEU A 244 -9.26 6.43 -13.65
N ARG A 245 -9.67 5.89 -12.51
CA ARG A 245 -9.93 4.46 -12.35
C ARG A 245 -11.18 4.06 -13.11
N ASN A 246 -12.31 4.75 -12.99
CA ASN A 246 -13.54 4.35 -13.67
C ASN A 246 -13.32 4.27 -15.20
N GLU A 247 -12.48 5.16 -15.74
CA GLU A 247 -12.00 5.12 -17.13
C GLU A 247 -11.11 3.89 -17.44
N ALA A 248 -10.24 3.46 -16.51
CA ALA A 248 -9.37 2.27 -16.66
C ALA A 248 -10.00 0.94 -16.19
N ALA A 249 -11.09 0.99 -15.43
CA ALA A 249 -11.64 -0.12 -14.64
C ALA A 249 -12.69 -0.95 -15.37
N HIS A 250 -13.33 -0.39 -16.40
CA HIS A 250 -14.29 -1.13 -17.21
C HIS A 250 -13.63 -2.34 -17.92
N GLU A 251 -12.29 -2.42 -17.96
CA GLU A 251 -11.55 -3.58 -18.49
C GLU A 251 -10.87 -4.49 -17.43
N ILE A 252 -10.58 -4.05 -16.19
CA ILE A 252 -9.56 -4.74 -15.35
C ILE A 252 -9.95 -5.07 -13.89
N VAL A 253 -11.08 -4.55 -13.38
CA VAL A 253 -11.38 -4.63 -11.93
C VAL A 253 -11.67 -6.03 -11.39
N ASN A 254 -12.30 -6.92 -12.17
CA ASN A 254 -12.68 -8.24 -11.67
C ASN A 254 -11.50 -9.22 -11.49
N VAL A 255 -10.37 -9.03 -12.19
CA VAL A 255 -9.23 -9.98 -12.13
C VAL A 255 -8.31 -9.70 -10.94
N THR A 256 -8.35 -8.48 -10.39
CA THR A 256 -7.30 -8.00 -9.47
C THR A 256 -7.66 -8.20 -8.01
N GLU A 257 -8.93 -8.12 -7.63
CA GLU A 257 -9.37 -8.38 -6.25
C GLU A 257 -9.12 -9.84 -5.85
N ASP A 258 -9.40 -10.79 -6.75
CA ASP A 258 -9.11 -12.21 -6.53
C ASP A 258 -7.61 -12.49 -6.46
N ARG A 259 -6.80 -11.85 -7.33
CA ARG A 259 -5.33 -11.96 -7.26
C ARG A 259 -4.75 -11.31 -6.00
N PHE A 260 -5.32 -10.21 -5.52
CA PHE A 260 -4.91 -9.60 -4.26
C PHE A 260 -5.26 -10.52 -3.07
N ARG A 261 -6.46 -11.09 -3.04
CA ARG A 261 -6.87 -12.06 -2.01
C ARG A 261 -6.01 -13.33 -2.04
N GLN A 262 -5.61 -13.79 -3.24
CA GLN A 262 -4.66 -14.90 -3.41
C GLN A 262 -3.24 -14.54 -2.94
N LYS A 263 -2.73 -13.34 -3.26
CA LYS A 263 -1.35 -12.94 -2.93
C LYS A 263 -1.15 -12.45 -1.50
N VAL A 264 -2.17 -11.83 -0.88
CA VAL A 264 -2.13 -11.33 0.50
C VAL A 264 -2.60 -12.40 1.50
N GLY A 265 -2.98 -13.59 1.03
CA GLY A 265 -3.09 -14.77 1.90
C GLY A 265 -4.01 -14.54 3.11
N MET A 266 -5.22 -13.99 2.91
CA MET A 266 -6.26 -14.20 3.91
C MET A 266 -6.67 -15.66 3.83
N GLY A 267 -6.05 -16.47 4.69
CA GLY A 267 -6.49 -17.83 4.95
C GLY A 267 -7.98 -17.84 5.24
N TYR A 268 -8.76 -18.29 4.25
CA TYR A 268 -9.98 -19.02 4.53
C TYR A 268 -9.57 -20.21 5.39
N ARG A 269 -9.66 -20.07 6.72
CA ARG A 269 -10.00 -21.25 7.52
C ARG A 269 -11.41 -21.60 7.11
N LYS A 270 -11.54 -22.60 6.24
CA LYS A 270 -12.80 -23.32 6.09
C LYS A 270 -13.19 -23.87 7.49
N PRO A 271 -14.48 -23.90 7.83
CA PRO A 271 -14.96 -24.54 9.05
C PRO A 271 -14.51 -26.00 9.11
#